data_AF-F8MWT3-F1
#
_entry.id   AF-F8MWT3-F1
#
_cell.length_a   1.000
_cell.length_b   1.000
_cell.length_c   1.000
_cell.angle_alpha   90.00
_cell.angle_beta   90.00
_cell.angle_gamma   90.00
#
_symmetry.space_group_name_H-M   'P 1'
#
loop_
_entity.id
_entity.type
_entity.pdbx_description
1 polymer ?
#
loop_
_entity_poly.entity_id
_entity_poly.type
_entity_poly.pdbx_seq_one_letter_code
_entity_poly.pdbx_strand_id
1 'polypeptide(L)'
;MAHQASQPHGPLQLVRAPERPEFTGKKSVFLAGTTSKMGDEPDWRDTLSRQLSRLPITVINPTPPNWTDWPEDISFKPFRDQVEWELDMQERADIVLIYYGPNTLAPISLLELGLCARTGKAIVCCHKDYKKRGNVQIVAKRYGIELLENEKDMAAAVIRKLGSLDN
;
A
#
# COMPACT_ATOMS: atom_id res chain seq x y z
N MET A 1 -18.44 -6.65 -36.33
CA MET A 1 -18.30 -5.87 -35.08
C MET A 1 -18.41 -6.85 -33.93
N ALA A 2 -17.28 -7.23 -33.31
CA ALA A 2 -17.29 -8.12 -32.15
C ALA A 2 -17.46 -7.27 -30.90
N HIS A 3 -18.60 -7.39 -30.23
CA HIS A 3 -18.76 -6.91 -28.86
C HIS A 3 -17.78 -7.68 -27.97
N GLN A 4 -16.78 -6.97 -27.43
CA GLN A 4 -16.05 -7.44 -26.26
C GLN A 4 -17.03 -7.49 -25.10
N ALA A 5 -17.45 -8.70 -24.73
CA ALA A 5 -18.14 -8.93 -23.47
C ALA A 5 -17.18 -8.57 -22.33
N SER A 6 -17.45 -7.46 -21.64
CA SER A 6 -16.80 -7.15 -20.37
C SER A 6 -17.20 -8.24 -19.38
N GLN A 7 -16.26 -9.14 -19.08
CA GLN A 7 -16.44 -10.14 -18.03
C GLN A 7 -16.74 -9.43 -16.70
N PRO A 8 -17.73 -9.90 -15.91
CA PRO A 8 -17.98 -9.35 -14.59
C PRO A 8 -16.76 -9.70 -13.73
N HIS A 9 -15.95 -8.70 -13.44
CA HIS A 9 -14.83 -8.93 -12.56
C HIS A 9 -15.34 -9.23 -11.14
N GLY A 10 -14.79 -10.27 -10.51
CA GLY A 10 -15.14 -10.65 -9.15
C GLY A 10 -14.87 -9.55 -8.12
N PRO A 11 -15.35 -9.72 -6.87
CA PRO A 11 -15.06 -8.78 -5.79
C PRO A 11 -13.54 -8.67 -5.57
N LEU A 12 -13.12 -7.59 -4.91
CA LEU A 12 -11.74 -7.35 -4.49
C LEU A 12 -11.11 -8.62 -3.90
N GLN A 13 -9.90 -8.95 -4.35
CA GLN A 13 -9.06 -9.97 -3.73
C GLN A 13 -8.19 -9.31 -2.67
N LEU A 14 -8.27 -9.80 -1.43
CA LEU A 14 -7.38 -9.35 -0.35
C LEU A 14 -6.30 -10.40 -0.13
N VAL A 15 -5.05 -10.02 -0.36
CA VAL A 15 -3.86 -10.85 -0.12
C VAL A 15 -3.16 -10.36 1.14
N ARG A 16 -2.93 -11.24 2.11
CA ARG A 16 -2.25 -10.91 3.36
C ARG A 16 -0.94 -11.69 3.48
N ALA A 17 0.07 -11.10 4.10
CA ALA A 17 1.30 -11.83 4.39
C ALA A 17 1.01 -13.05 5.30
N PRO A 18 1.65 -14.22 5.07
CA PRO A 18 2.69 -14.50 4.06
C PRO A 18 2.15 -15.15 2.77
N GLU A 19 0.84 -15.05 2.49
CA GLU A 19 0.22 -15.73 1.36
C GLU A 19 0.79 -15.23 0.02
N ARG A 20 1.00 -16.14 -0.93
CA ARG A 20 1.49 -15.82 -2.28
C ARG A 20 0.57 -16.39 -3.37
N PRO A 21 -0.73 -16.03 -3.39
CA PRO A 21 -1.62 -16.46 -4.45
C PRO A 21 -1.31 -15.72 -5.76
N GLU A 22 -1.81 -16.25 -6.86
CA GLU A 22 -1.92 -15.49 -8.11
C GLU A 22 -2.91 -14.32 -7.93
N PHE A 23 -2.57 -13.18 -8.55
CA PHE A 23 -3.44 -12.01 -8.50
C PHE A 23 -4.63 -12.22 -9.43
N THR A 24 -5.83 -12.17 -8.88
CA THR A 24 -7.08 -12.31 -9.63
C THR A 24 -7.64 -10.97 -10.09
N GLY A 25 -7.19 -9.87 -9.48
CA GLY A 25 -7.51 -8.51 -9.90
C GLY A 25 -6.75 -8.12 -11.17
N LYS A 26 -7.37 -7.26 -11.98
CA LYS A 26 -6.71 -6.70 -13.18
C LYS A 26 -5.55 -5.77 -12.86
N LYS A 27 -5.63 -5.14 -11.69
CA LYS A 27 -4.66 -4.20 -11.14
C LYS A 27 -4.53 -4.47 -9.66
N SER A 28 -3.45 -4.00 -9.07
CA SER A 28 -3.08 -4.30 -7.70
C SER A 28 -2.57 -3.08 -6.94
N VAL A 29 -2.82 -3.05 -5.63
CA VAL A 29 -2.34 -2.00 -4.73
C VAL A 29 -1.72 -2.59 -3.48
N PHE A 30 -0.47 -2.23 -3.20
CA PHE A 30 0.25 -2.57 -1.98
C PHE A 30 0.06 -1.50 -0.90
N LEU A 31 -0.24 -1.92 0.34
CA LEU A 31 -0.57 -1.05 1.47
C LEU A 31 0.60 -0.90 2.46
N ALA A 32 1.59 -0.11 2.06
CA ALA A 32 2.74 0.27 2.88
C ALA A 32 2.37 1.33 3.92
N GLY A 33 3.13 1.44 5.00
CA GLY A 33 2.96 2.51 5.98
C GLY A 33 2.70 2.06 7.42
N THR A 34 2.36 3.04 8.26
CA THR A 34 2.06 2.87 9.68
C THR A 34 1.22 1.62 9.96
N THR A 35 1.68 0.77 10.89
CA THR A 35 0.97 -0.43 11.37
C THR A 35 0.33 -0.21 12.74
N SER A 36 0.78 0.77 13.51
CA SER A 36 0.21 1.08 14.82
C SER A 36 -1.19 1.69 14.68
N LYS A 37 -2.16 1.14 15.41
CA LYS A 37 -3.51 1.69 15.52
C LYS A 37 -3.49 3.08 16.16
N MET A 38 -4.29 4.00 15.62
CA MET A 38 -4.45 5.35 16.16
C MET A 38 -5.58 5.38 17.20
N GLY A 39 -5.25 5.06 18.46
CA GLY A 39 -6.25 5.00 19.53
C GLY A 39 -7.37 4.00 19.21
N ASP A 40 -8.61 4.45 19.32
CA ASP A 40 -9.80 3.63 19.03
C ASP A 40 -10.22 3.61 17.55
N GLU A 41 -9.54 4.37 16.69
CA GLU A 41 -9.89 4.46 15.26
C GLU A 41 -9.74 3.11 14.54
N PRO A 42 -10.62 2.80 13.58
CA PRO A 42 -10.48 1.59 12.77
C PRO A 42 -9.12 1.52 12.06
N ASP A 43 -8.63 0.31 11.80
CA ASP A 43 -7.45 0.13 10.96
C ASP A 43 -7.68 0.76 9.56
N TRP A 44 -6.71 1.57 9.12
CA TRP A 44 -6.82 2.32 7.86
C TRP A 44 -6.79 1.40 6.64
N ARG A 45 -6.05 0.27 6.69
CA ARG A 45 -6.00 -0.73 5.61
C ARG A 45 -7.33 -1.44 5.48
N ASP A 46 -7.94 -1.82 6.59
CA ASP A 46 -9.28 -2.42 6.57
C ASP A 46 -10.34 -1.42 6.09
N THR A 47 -10.25 -0.16 6.50
CA THR A 47 -11.13 0.92 6.05
C THR A 47 -11.00 1.17 4.55
N LEU A 48 -9.78 1.30 4.04
CA LEU A 48 -9.51 1.46 2.62
C LEU A 48 -9.96 0.23 1.82
N SER A 49 -9.66 -0.98 2.30
CA SER A 49 -10.08 -2.23 1.62
C SER A 49 -11.61 -2.31 1.50
N ARG A 50 -12.36 -1.89 2.52
CA ARG A 50 -13.83 -1.79 2.45
C ARG A 50 -14.29 -0.77 1.41
N GLN A 51 -13.65 0.40 1.35
CA GLN A 51 -13.98 1.42 0.35
C GLN A 51 -13.70 0.97 -1.09
N LEU A 52 -12.68 0.11 -1.29
CA LEU A 52 -12.31 -0.44 -2.59
C LEU A 52 -13.00 -1.78 -2.92
N SER A 53 -13.82 -2.33 -2.01
CA SER A 53 -14.37 -3.71 -2.09
C SER A 53 -15.15 -4.06 -3.37
N ARG A 54 -15.72 -3.05 -4.04
CA ARG A 54 -16.47 -3.23 -5.30
C ARG A 54 -15.58 -3.20 -6.55
N LEU A 55 -14.30 -2.88 -6.40
CA LEU A 55 -13.37 -2.79 -7.51
C LEU A 55 -12.72 -4.15 -7.80
N PRO A 56 -12.45 -4.44 -9.07
CA PRO A 56 -11.85 -5.71 -9.49
C PRO A 56 -10.34 -5.72 -9.39
N ILE A 57 -9.84 -5.45 -8.20
CA ILE A 57 -8.41 -5.30 -7.92
C ILE A 57 -7.94 -6.28 -6.87
N THR A 58 -6.62 -6.47 -6.82
CA THR A 58 -5.94 -7.16 -5.72
C THR A 58 -5.40 -6.12 -4.75
N VAL A 59 -5.86 -6.15 -3.51
CA VAL A 59 -5.28 -5.36 -2.41
C VAL A 59 -4.31 -6.24 -1.64
N ILE A 60 -3.08 -5.75 -1.45
CA ILE A 60 -2.01 -6.48 -0.80
C ILE A 60 -1.73 -5.79 0.53
N ASN A 61 -2.07 -6.47 1.63
CA ASN A 61 -1.89 -5.99 2.99
C ASN A 61 -0.69 -6.70 3.62
N PRO A 62 0.43 -5.99 3.88
CA PRO A 62 1.64 -6.61 4.42
C PRO A 62 1.54 -7.02 5.89
N THR A 63 0.51 -6.57 6.62
CA THR A 63 0.42 -6.82 8.07
C THR A 63 0.23 -8.32 8.34
N PRO A 64 1.22 -9.01 8.92
CA PRO A 64 1.08 -10.43 9.22
C PRO A 64 0.13 -10.62 10.42
N PRO A 65 -0.67 -11.69 10.43
CA PRO A 65 -1.64 -11.93 11.51
C PRO A 65 -0.99 -12.27 12.86
N ASN A 66 0.28 -12.72 12.87
CA ASN A 66 0.94 -13.33 14.03
C ASN A 66 2.29 -12.67 14.41
N TRP A 67 2.45 -11.36 14.20
CA TRP A 67 3.66 -10.67 14.68
C TRP A 67 3.64 -10.52 16.20
N THR A 68 4.70 -10.97 16.88
CA THR A 68 4.76 -10.96 18.36
C THR A 68 6.13 -10.55 18.90
N ASP A 69 6.86 -9.67 18.20
CA ASP A 69 8.21 -9.16 18.54
C ASP A 69 9.38 -10.03 18.03
N TRP A 70 9.36 -10.37 16.75
CA TRP A 70 10.47 -11.10 16.13
C TRP A 70 11.79 -10.31 16.16
N PRO A 71 12.94 -10.98 16.35
CA PRO A 71 14.24 -10.37 16.13
C PRO A 71 14.36 -9.84 14.70
N GLU A 72 14.67 -8.55 14.55
CA GLU A 72 14.91 -7.90 13.26
C GLU A 72 16.32 -8.23 12.73
N ASP A 73 16.56 -9.52 12.48
CA ASP A 73 17.85 -10.03 11.98
C ASP A 73 17.62 -10.99 10.81
N ILE A 74 18.41 -10.85 9.74
CA ILE A 74 18.29 -11.64 8.51
C ILE A 74 18.46 -13.16 8.75
N SER A 75 19.16 -13.57 9.81
CA SER A 75 19.28 -14.98 10.19
C SER A 75 17.99 -15.55 10.77
N PHE A 76 17.11 -14.71 11.33
CA PHE A 76 15.82 -15.13 11.85
C PHE A 76 14.81 -15.31 10.70
N LYS A 77 14.58 -16.57 10.32
CA LYS A 77 13.78 -16.93 9.13
C LYS A 77 12.41 -16.23 9.05
N PRO A 78 11.57 -16.17 10.10
CA PRO A 78 10.27 -15.50 10.00
C PRO A 78 10.37 -14.01 9.65
N PHE A 79 11.33 -13.29 10.25
CA PHE A 79 11.58 -11.88 9.92
C PHE A 79 12.04 -11.73 8.47
N ARG A 80 13.03 -12.52 8.06
CA ARG A 80 13.55 -12.48 6.69
C ARG A 80 12.44 -12.77 5.66
N ASP A 81 11.68 -13.83 5.87
CA ASP A 81 10.60 -14.22 4.95
C ASP A 81 9.53 -13.12 4.83
N GLN A 82 9.22 -12.42 5.93
CA GLN A 82 8.29 -11.28 5.92
C GLN A 82 8.85 -10.11 5.11
N VAL A 83 10.09 -9.71 5.35
CA VAL A 83 10.72 -8.59 4.61
C VAL A 83 10.87 -8.93 3.13
N GLU A 84 11.28 -10.15 2.79
CA GLU A 84 11.35 -10.62 1.39
C GLU A 84 9.96 -10.64 0.74
N TRP A 85 8.92 -11.04 1.49
CA TRP A 85 7.53 -10.98 1.00
C TRP A 85 7.08 -9.54 0.74
N GLU A 86 7.38 -8.59 1.63
CA GLU A 86 7.03 -7.18 1.46
C GLU A 86 7.69 -6.58 0.22
N LEU A 87 8.98 -6.86 0.01
CA LEU A 87 9.72 -6.43 -1.17
C LEU A 87 9.12 -7.00 -2.46
N ASP A 88 8.91 -8.32 -2.53
CA ASP A 88 8.35 -8.98 -3.71
C ASP A 88 6.95 -8.44 -4.05
N MET A 89 6.10 -8.26 -3.03
CA MET A 89 4.73 -7.80 -3.23
C MET A 89 4.65 -6.31 -3.59
N GLN A 90 5.51 -5.48 -3.00
CA GLN A 90 5.66 -4.08 -3.38
C GLN A 90 6.11 -3.95 -4.84
N GLU A 91 7.08 -4.75 -5.28
CA GLU A 91 7.58 -4.72 -6.65
C GLU A 91 6.53 -5.19 -7.67
N ARG A 92 5.78 -6.24 -7.34
CA ARG A 92 4.70 -6.79 -8.19
C ARG A 92 3.51 -5.86 -8.31
N ALA A 93 3.23 -5.03 -7.30
CA ALA A 93 2.04 -4.18 -7.30
C ALA A 93 2.08 -3.11 -8.41
N ASP A 94 0.91 -2.76 -8.94
CA ASP A 94 0.76 -1.65 -9.90
C ASP A 94 0.82 -0.28 -9.19
N ILE A 95 0.27 -0.22 -7.97
CA ILE A 95 0.25 0.97 -7.12
C ILE A 95 0.87 0.61 -5.76
N VAL A 96 1.68 1.52 -5.23
CA VAL A 96 2.17 1.45 -3.85
C VAL A 96 1.58 2.64 -3.09
N LEU A 97 0.61 2.40 -2.23
CA LEU A 97 0.08 3.43 -1.34
C LEU A 97 0.85 3.38 -0.02
N ILE A 98 1.53 4.47 0.31
CA ILE A 98 2.29 4.60 1.56
C ILE A 98 1.59 5.56 2.49
N TYR A 99 1.17 5.09 3.67
CA TYR A 99 0.59 5.94 4.71
C TYR A 99 1.56 6.25 5.86
N TYR A 100 1.77 7.54 6.13
CA TYR A 100 2.48 8.03 7.30
C TYR A 100 1.51 8.67 8.29
N GLY A 101 1.15 7.91 9.33
CA GLY A 101 0.25 8.35 10.39
C GLY A 101 0.85 9.38 11.36
N PRO A 102 0.01 10.05 12.17
CA PRO A 102 0.45 11.02 13.17
C PRO A 102 1.39 10.40 14.20
N ASN A 103 2.40 11.16 14.66
CA ASN A 103 3.27 10.79 15.78
C ASN A 103 4.09 9.48 15.62
N THR A 104 4.04 8.82 14.46
CA THR A 104 4.85 7.62 14.18
C THR A 104 6.24 7.97 13.67
N LEU A 105 7.17 7.00 13.72
CA LEU A 105 8.45 7.09 13.01
C LEU A 105 8.36 6.47 11.61
N ALA A 106 7.66 5.32 11.48
CA ALA A 106 7.50 4.55 10.25
C ALA A 106 8.80 4.45 9.40
N PRO A 107 9.95 4.05 10.00
CA PRO A 107 11.24 4.11 9.33
C PRO A 107 11.33 3.17 8.13
N ILE A 108 10.75 1.96 8.24
CA ILE A 108 10.70 1.00 7.14
C ILE A 108 9.92 1.59 5.95
N SER A 109 8.82 2.29 6.21
CA SER A 109 8.07 2.94 5.14
C SER A 109 8.76 4.11 4.46
N LEU A 110 9.80 4.69 5.06
CA LEU A 110 10.68 5.61 4.34
C LEU A 110 11.58 4.85 3.34
N LEU A 111 12.02 3.63 3.66
CA LEU A 111 12.73 2.76 2.73
C LEU A 111 11.80 2.32 1.59
N GLU A 112 10.57 1.90 1.90
CA GLU A 112 9.56 1.51 0.91
C GLU A 112 9.28 2.65 -0.09
N LEU A 113 9.11 3.89 0.40
CA LEU A 113 9.00 5.07 -0.47
C LEU A 113 10.26 5.27 -1.31
N GLY A 114 11.45 5.15 -0.72
CA GLY A 114 12.72 5.27 -1.45
C GLY A 114 12.82 4.27 -2.63
N LEU A 115 12.39 3.02 -2.41
CA LEU A 115 12.40 1.97 -3.41
C LEU A 115 11.42 2.24 -4.56
N CYS A 116 10.21 2.74 -4.28
CA CYS A 116 9.20 2.98 -5.32
C CYS A 116 9.13 4.41 -5.87
N ALA A 117 9.82 5.40 -5.29
CA ALA A 117 9.67 6.82 -5.61
C ALA A 117 9.85 7.16 -7.10
N ARG A 118 10.73 6.44 -7.79
CA ARG A 118 11.05 6.69 -9.22
C ARG A 118 10.24 5.85 -10.20
N THR A 119 9.42 4.92 -9.71
CA THR A 119 8.69 3.95 -10.54
C THR A 119 7.41 4.51 -11.14
N GLY A 120 6.93 5.66 -10.63
CA GLY A 120 5.61 6.19 -10.95
C GLY A 120 4.46 5.44 -10.27
N LYS A 121 4.70 4.39 -9.48
CA LYS A 121 3.68 3.59 -8.80
C LYS A 121 3.16 4.22 -7.50
N ALA A 122 3.93 5.11 -6.89
CA ALA A 122 3.65 5.61 -5.54
C ALA A 122 2.44 6.56 -5.48
N ILE A 123 1.64 6.41 -4.42
CA ILE A 123 0.76 7.44 -3.85
C ILE A 123 1.18 7.56 -2.39
N VAL A 124 1.35 8.79 -1.90
CA VAL A 124 1.69 9.01 -0.49
C VAL A 124 0.53 9.69 0.20
N CYS A 125 0.13 9.19 1.36
CA CYS A 125 -0.67 9.93 2.33
C CYS A 125 0.18 10.22 3.55
N CYS A 126 0.36 11.48 3.91
CA CYS A 126 1.21 11.85 5.02
C CYS A 126 0.45 12.79 5.94
N HIS A 127 0.16 12.35 7.17
CA HIS A 127 -0.48 13.20 8.16
C HIS A 127 0.41 14.42 8.49
N LYS A 128 -0.21 15.56 8.83
CA LYS A 128 0.51 16.80 9.19
C LYS A 128 1.48 16.65 10.37
N ASP A 129 1.12 15.77 11.30
CA ASP A 129 1.88 15.52 12.53
C ASP A 129 2.85 14.33 12.39
N TYR A 130 3.16 13.87 11.16
CA TYR A 130 4.19 12.87 10.94
C TYR A 130 5.59 13.48 11.10
N LYS A 131 6.45 12.83 11.90
CA LYS A 131 7.74 13.37 12.33
C LYS A 131 8.71 13.69 11.19
N LYS A 132 8.63 12.96 10.07
CA LYS A 132 9.53 13.14 8.91
C LYS A 132 8.83 13.75 7.70
N ARG A 133 7.66 14.37 7.89
CA ARG A 133 6.81 14.93 6.83
C ARG A 133 7.55 15.81 5.82
N GLY A 134 8.44 16.69 6.29
CA GLY A 134 9.21 17.56 5.39
C GLY A 134 10.05 16.78 4.37
N ASN A 135 10.65 15.65 4.77
CA ASN A 135 11.40 14.79 3.85
C ASN A 135 10.47 14.14 2.83
N VAL A 136 9.33 13.63 3.28
CA VAL A 136 8.31 13.02 2.43
C VAL A 136 7.79 14.03 1.39
N GLN A 137 7.51 15.27 1.80
CA GLN A 137 7.08 16.35 0.91
C GLN A 137 8.14 16.67 -0.16
N ILE A 138 9.42 16.76 0.23
CA ILE A 138 10.51 17.04 -0.72
C ILE A 138 10.66 15.90 -1.73
N VAL A 139 10.64 14.64 -1.27
CA VAL A 139 10.71 13.46 -2.15
C VAL A 139 9.52 13.42 -3.10
N ALA A 140 8.31 13.62 -2.58
CA ALA A 140 7.09 13.61 -3.37
C ALA A 140 7.11 14.69 -4.45
N LYS A 141 7.47 15.93 -4.08
CA LYS A 141 7.63 17.04 -5.03
C LYS A 141 8.71 16.75 -6.08
N ARG A 142 9.85 16.21 -5.68
CA ARG A 142 10.99 15.93 -6.57
C ARG A 142 10.65 14.89 -7.64
N TYR A 143 9.86 13.88 -7.29
CA TYR A 143 9.54 12.76 -8.18
C TYR A 143 8.11 12.80 -8.74
N GLY A 144 7.37 13.89 -8.50
CA GLY A 144 5.99 14.03 -9.00
C GLY A 144 5.01 13.03 -8.38
N ILE A 145 5.23 12.63 -7.14
CA ILE A 145 4.37 11.69 -6.42
C ILE A 145 3.17 12.44 -5.85
N GLU A 146 1.97 11.91 -6.05
CA GLU A 146 0.75 12.43 -5.44
C GLU A 146 0.84 12.35 -3.92
N LEU A 147 0.68 13.50 -3.25
CA LEU A 147 0.75 13.62 -1.79
C LEU A 147 -0.61 14.05 -1.24
N LEU A 148 -1.21 13.18 -0.44
CA LEU A 148 -2.46 13.39 0.29
C LEU A 148 -2.18 13.79 1.74
N GLU A 149 -3.12 14.55 2.30
CA GLU A 149 -3.01 15.10 3.65
C GLU A 149 -3.70 14.22 4.71
N ASN A 150 -4.64 13.39 4.30
CA ASN A 150 -5.47 12.59 5.20
C ASN A 150 -6.00 11.32 4.52
N GLU A 151 -6.35 10.33 5.34
CA GLU A 151 -6.76 8.99 4.89
C GLU A 151 -8.06 9.00 4.06
N LYS A 152 -8.95 9.99 4.25
CA LYS A 152 -10.26 10.03 3.58
C LYS A 152 -10.12 10.17 2.06
N ASP A 153 -9.00 10.72 1.59
CA ASP A 153 -8.73 10.95 0.18
C ASP A 153 -8.05 9.74 -0.51
N MET A 154 -7.61 8.73 0.25
CA MET A 154 -6.85 7.59 -0.27
C MET A 154 -7.62 6.79 -1.31
N ALA A 155 -8.88 6.42 -1.03
CA ALA A 155 -9.67 5.62 -1.96
C ALA A 155 -9.88 6.34 -3.31
N ALA A 156 -10.17 7.63 -3.27
CA ALA A 156 -10.34 8.44 -4.47
C ALA A 156 -9.03 8.54 -5.27
N ALA A 157 -7.87 8.69 -4.60
CA ALA A 157 -6.58 8.71 -5.26
C ALA A 157 -6.22 7.37 -5.91
N VAL A 158 -6.44 6.26 -5.20
CA VAL A 158 -6.25 4.91 -5.75
C VAL A 158 -7.12 4.71 -6.99
N ILE A 159 -8.42 5.06 -6.94
CA ILE A 159 -9.33 4.95 -8.08
C ILE A 159 -8.85 5.79 -9.27
N ARG A 160 -8.46 7.05 -9.05
CA ARG A 160 -7.92 7.90 -10.12
C ARG A 160 -6.68 7.29 -10.75
N LYS A 161 -5.74 6.80 -9.93
CA LYS A 161 -4.51 6.22 -10.42
C LYS A 161 -4.75 4.92 -11.17
N LEU A 162 -5.65 4.05 -10.71
CA LEU A 162 -6.07 2.84 -11.42
C LEU A 162 -6.56 3.18 -12.83
N GLY A 163 -7.43 4.18 -12.98
CA GLY A 163 -7.91 4.62 -14.29
C GLY A 163 -6.83 5.20 -15.20
N SER A 164 -5.74 5.74 -14.63
CA SER A 164 -4.59 6.21 -15.42
C SER A 164 -3.71 5.08 -15.96
N LEU A 165 -3.78 3.88 -15.38
CA LEU A 165 -3.00 2.70 -15.77
C LEU A 165 -3.66 1.87 -16.87
N ASP A 166 -4.88 2.24 -17.28
CA ASP A 166 -5.64 1.58 -18.35
C ASP A 166 -5.40 2.21 -19.74
N ASN A 167 -4.53 3.24 -19.81
CA ASN A 167 -4.14 3.95 -21.04
C ASN A 167 -2.82 3.43 -21.62
#